data_AF-A0A317H0R3-F1
#
_entry.id   AF-A0A317H0R3-F1
#
_cell.length_a   1.000
_cell.length_b   1.000
_cell.length_c   1.000
_cell.angle_alpha   90.00
_cell.angle_beta   90.00
_cell.angle_gamma   90.00
#
_symmetry.space_group_name_H-M   'P 1'
#
loop_
_entity.id
_entity.type
_entity.pdbx_description
1 polymer ?
#
loop_
_entity_poly.entity_id
_entity_poly.type
_entity_poly.pdbx_seq_one_letter_code
_entity_poly.pdbx_strand_id
1 'polypeptide(L)'
;MLARNIVVGGMLSVSCVSAWPAGETTWDKNAKWLQERIQACQQRAEEFACGHFAARALNQLFGFTEFCKGDNCLMPYEIAAEIHKDQHWTALGQADDQKILTQAQEMATGGLPVIAVQTSSDSGSVAIIMPGALFPSGSWDRKVPLAVGVRLDKPESSVYRSGLSYLFHEPAKVTLYAYK
;
A
#
# COMPACT_ATOMS: atom_id res chain seq x y z
N MET A 1 64.12 -15.61 34.62
CA MET A 1 63.80 -14.96 33.33
C MET A 1 62.53 -15.59 32.78
N LEU A 2 61.67 -14.77 32.14
CA LEU A 2 60.38 -15.09 31.51
C LEU A 2 59.21 -15.30 32.49
N ALA A 3 58.02 -14.76 32.31
CA ALA A 3 57.50 -13.64 31.52
C ALA A 3 56.10 -13.32 32.09
N ARG A 4 55.73 -12.05 32.09
CA ARG A 4 54.40 -11.54 32.51
C ARG A 4 53.32 -12.08 31.58
N ASN A 5 52.17 -12.46 32.13
CA ASN A 5 50.90 -12.47 31.38
C ASN A 5 49.90 -11.56 32.10
N ILE A 6 49.55 -10.48 31.40
CA ILE A 6 48.51 -9.52 31.74
C ILE A 6 47.22 -10.08 31.17
N VAL A 7 46.20 -10.31 32.02
CA VAL A 7 44.83 -10.53 31.56
C VAL A 7 44.06 -9.24 31.81
N VAL A 8 43.78 -8.52 30.73
CA VAL A 8 42.89 -7.35 30.75
C VAL A 8 41.45 -7.88 30.80
N GLY A 9 40.80 -7.70 31.95
CA GLY A 9 39.37 -7.97 32.12
C GLY A 9 38.56 -6.94 31.33
N GLY A 10 38.06 -7.35 30.16
CA GLY A 10 37.14 -6.55 29.35
C GLY A 10 35.77 -6.47 30.02
N MET A 11 35.34 -5.24 30.34
CA MET A 11 33.98 -4.91 30.75
C MET A 11 32.99 -5.27 29.64
N LEU A 12 32.12 -6.25 29.89
CA LEU A 12 30.91 -6.46 29.11
C LEU A 12 29.82 -5.50 29.63
N SER A 13 29.75 -4.30 29.05
CA SER A 13 28.57 -3.45 29.22
C SER A 13 27.44 -3.99 28.32
N VAL A 14 26.53 -4.77 28.92
CA VAL A 14 25.26 -5.11 28.27
C VAL A 14 24.39 -3.87 28.32
N SER A 15 24.48 -3.04 27.29
CA SER A 15 23.52 -1.97 27.06
C SER A 15 22.23 -2.60 26.56
N CYS A 16 21.28 -2.82 27.46
CA CYS A 16 19.89 -3.08 27.09
C CYS A 16 19.37 -1.84 26.36
N VAL A 17 19.41 -1.86 25.02
CA VAL A 17 18.67 -0.91 24.20
C VAL A 17 17.20 -1.25 24.42
N SER A 18 16.54 -0.49 25.28
CA SER A 18 15.10 -0.57 25.47
C SER A 18 14.44 -0.26 24.13
N ALA A 19 13.85 -1.27 23.49
CA ALA A 19 12.96 -1.08 22.36
C ALA A 19 11.78 -0.23 22.84
N TRP A 20 11.72 1.03 22.38
CA TRP A 20 10.52 1.84 22.56
C TRP A 20 9.34 1.13 21.89
N PRO A 21 8.16 1.09 22.52
CA PRO A 21 6.99 0.53 21.86
C PRO A 21 6.73 1.38 20.61
N ALA A 22 6.83 0.76 19.44
CA ALA A 22 6.39 1.38 18.20
C ALA A 22 4.92 1.77 18.41
N GLY A 23 4.63 3.07 18.41
CA GLY A 23 3.26 3.56 18.54
C GLY A 23 2.38 2.98 17.43
N GLU A 24 1.10 2.81 17.73
CA GLU A 24 0.10 2.31 16.79
C GLU A 24 0.10 3.14 15.49
N THR A 25 0.29 2.48 14.35
CA THR A 25 0.40 3.16 13.04
C THR A 25 -0.97 3.59 12.50
N THR A 26 -1.02 4.46 11.48
CA THR A 26 -2.28 4.80 10.79
C THR A 26 -2.97 3.54 10.23
N TRP A 27 -2.19 2.55 9.81
CA TRP A 27 -2.70 1.29 9.28
C TRP A 27 -3.36 0.43 10.37
N ASP A 28 -2.78 0.39 11.57
CA ASP A 28 -3.33 -0.35 12.71
C ASP A 28 -4.66 0.27 13.17
N LYS A 29 -4.71 1.59 13.33
CA LYS A 29 -5.92 2.34 13.73
C LYS A 29 -7.09 2.13 12.76
N ASN A 30 -6.78 1.98 11.48
CA ASN A 30 -7.78 1.86 10.41
C ASN A 30 -7.99 0.42 9.92
N ALA A 31 -7.30 -0.58 10.49
CA ALA A 31 -7.33 -1.96 10.02
C ALA A 31 -8.74 -2.53 10.00
N LYS A 32 -9.48 -2.36 11.10
CA LYS A 32 -10.87 -2.84 11.23
C LYS A 32 -11.79 -2.19 10.18
N TRP A 33 -11.70 -0.88 10.00
CA TRP A 33 -12.51 -0.16 9.00
C TRP A 33 -12.21 -0.65 7.58
N LEU A 34 -10.94 -0.83 7.23
CA LEU A 34 -10.54 -1.34 5.91
C LEU A 34 -11.09 -2.76 5.68
N GLN A 35 -10.94 -3.65 6.66
CA GLN A 35 -11.44 -5.02 6.58
C GLN A 35 -12.96 -5.09 6.40
N GLU A 36 -13.71 -4.35 7.23
CA GLU A 36 -15.17 -4.29 7.16
C GLU A 36 -15.64 -3.73 5.80
N ARG A 37 -14.94 -2.72 5.26
CA ARG A 37 -15.26 -2.17 3.94
C ARG A 37 -14.96 -3.13 2.79
N ILE A 38 -13.83 -3.82 2.83
CA ILE A 38 -13.51 -4.86 1.84
C ILE A 38 -14.55 -5.97 1.90
N GLN A 39 -14.90 -6.46 3.09
CA GLN A 39 -15.92 -7.50 3.26
C GLN A 39 -17.28 -7.04 2.74
N ALA A 40 -17.69 -5.81 3.05
CA ALA A 40 -18.93 -5.25 2.52
C ALA A 40 -18.92 -5.21 0.98
N CYS A 41 -17.81 -4.80 0.38
CA CYS A 41 -17.68 -4.79 -1.08
C CYS A 41 -17.67 -6.19 -1.70
N GLN A 42 -17.07 -7.19 -1.05
CA GLN A 42 -17.11 -8.57 -1.52
C GLN A 42 -18.53 -9.14 -1.55
N GLN A 43 -19.40 -8.72 -0.63
CA GLN A 43 -20.75 -9.28 -0.48
C GLN A 43 -21.84 -8.48 -1.20
N ARG A 44 -21.69 -7.15 -1.26
CA ARG A 44 -22.78 -6.20 -1.55
C ARG A 44 -22.27 -4.98 -2.33
N ALA A 45 -21.52 -5.21 -3.41
CA ALA A 45 -20.77 -4.16 -4.12
C ALA A 45 -21.60 -2.92 -4.54
N GLU A 46 -22.80 -3.15 -5.06
CA GLU A 46 -23.69 -2.09 -5.55
C GLU A 46 -24.28 -1.23 -4.40
N GLU A 47 -24.49 -1.84 -3.23
CA GLU A 47 -25.17 -1.19 -2.10
C GLU A 47 -24.23 -0.36 -1.22
N PHE A 48 -22.91 -0.60 -1.30
CA PHE A 48 -21.91 0.09 -0.48
C PHE A 48 -21.12 1.18 -1.22
N ALA A 49 -21.52 1.50 -2.45
CA ALA A 49 -20.86 2.48 -3.29
C ALA A 49 -19.34 2.21 -3.39
N CYS A 50 -19.00 0.94 -3.63
CA CYS A 50 -17.61 0.44 -3.61
C CYS A 50 -16.72 1.12 -4.65
N GLY A 51 -17.31 1.73 -5.69
CA GLY A 51 -16.61 2.60 -6.61
C GLY A 51 -15.87 3.75 -5.93
N HIS A 52 -16.21 4.14 -4.71
CA HIS A 52 -15.53 5.21 -3.98
C HIS A 52 -14.56 4.74 -2.91
N PHE A 53 -14.30 3.42 -2.83
CA PHE A 53 -13.45 2.85 -1.78
C PHE A 53 -12.06 3.50 -1.74
N ALA A 54 -11.39 3.59 -2.89
CA ALA A 54 -10.01 4.09 -2.96
C ALA A 54 -9.91 5.54 -2.44
N ALA A 55 -10.81 6.42 -2.86
CA ALA A 55 -10.85 7.80 -2.40
C ALA A 55 -11.10 7.89 -0.89
N ARG A 56 -12.08 7.13 -0.37
CA ARG A 56 -12.40 7.11 1.08
C ARG A 56 -11.23 6.58 1.89
N ALA A 57 -10.56 5.53 1.42
CA ALA A 57 -9.42 4.94 2.09
C ALA A 57 -8.21 5.88 2.09
N LEU A 58 -7.93 6.58 0.99
CA LEU A 58 -6.89 7.61 0.92
C LEU A 58 -7.15 8.76 1.90
N ASN A 59 -8.39 9.24 1.98
CA ASN A 59 -8.77 10.25 2.97
C ASN A 59 -8.61 9.73 4.41
N GLN A 60 -9.08 8.51 4.69
CA GLN A 60 -9.04 7.91 6.03
C GLN A 60 -7.60 7.63 6.52
N LEU A 61 -6.72 7.20 5.63
CA LEU A 61 -5.34 6.82 5.97
C LEU A 61 -4.37 8.01 5.99
N PHE A 62 -4.55 8.97 5.07
CA PHE A 62 -3.57 10.02 4.78
C PHE A 62 -4.14 11.44 4.79
N GLY A 63 -5.46 11.61 4.93
CA GLY A 63 -6.10 12.94 4.98
C GLY A 63 -6.28 13.60 3.61
N PHE A 64 -6.23 12.84 2.51
CA PHE A 64 -6.46 13.36 1.15
C PHE A 64 -7.93 13.71 0.88
N THR A 65 -8.30 14.92 1.26
CA THR A 65 -9.67 15.48 1.08
C THR A 65 -9.97 15.88 -0.36
N GLU A 66 -8.96 16.00 -1.22
CA GLU A 66 -9.11 16.28 -2.64
C GLU A 66 -9.86 15.17 -3.38
N PHE A 67 -9.74 13.93 -2.91
CA PHE A 67 -10.45 12.78 -3.48
C PHE A 67 -11.84 12.54 -2.85
N CYS A 68 -12.13 13.14 -1.69
CA CYS A 68 -13.40 13.00 -0.97
C CYS A 68 -13.78 14.28 -0.23
N LYS A 69 -14.84 14.95 -0.69
CA LYS A 69 -15.43 16.12 -0.03
C LYS A 69 -16.79 15.75 0.56
N GLY A 70 -16.81 15.41 1.85
CA GLY A 70 -17.99 14.86 2.51
C GLY A 70 -18.37 13.51 1.90
N ASP A 71 -19.61 13.37 1.43
CA ASP A 71 -20.09 12.14 0.80
C ASP A 71 -19.71 12.03 -0.69
N ASN A 72 -19.24 13.11 -1.30
CA ASN A 72 -18.83 13.15 -2.70
C ASN A 72 -17.37 12.72 -2.83
N CYS A 73 -17.17 11.48 -3.24
CA CYS A 73 -15.85 10.88 -3.43
C CYS A 73 -15.62 10.54 -4.90
N LEU A 74 -14.36 10.57 -5.33
CA LEU A 74 -13.97 10.20 -6.67
C LEU A 74 -14.02 8.69 -6.89
N MET A 75 -14.36 8.28 -8.11
CA MET A 75 -14.17 6.93 -8.62
C MET A 75 -12.71 6.71 -9.07
N PRO A 76 -12.25 5.45 -9.21
CA PRO A 76 -10.90 5.13 -9.65
C PRO A 76 -10.39 5.87 -10.89
N TYR A 77 -11.21 6.01 -11.94
CA TYR A 77 -10.78 6.72 -13.15
C TYR A 77 -10.64 8.23 -12.92
N GLU A 78 -11.43 8.81 -12.01
CA GLU A 78 -11.33 10.22 -11.63
C GLU A 78 -10.10 10.46 -10.76
N ILE A 79 -9.79 9.54 -9.82
CA ILE A 79 -8.53 9.58 -9.06
C ILE A 79 -7.35 9.54 -10.02
N ALA A 80 -7.36 8.63 -11.00
CA ALA A 80 -6.30 8.52 -12.00
C ALA A 80 -6.12 9.81 -12.82
N ALA A 81 -7.23 10.46 -13.20
CA ALA A 81 -7.19 11.75 -13.88
C ALA A 81 -6.67 12.89 -12.99
N GLU A 82 -6.95 12.84 -11.68
CA GLU A 82 -6.53 13.86 -10.72
C GLU A 82 -5.03 13.76 -10.40
N ILE A 83 -4.52 12.56 -10.14
CA ILE A 83 -3.07 12.36 -9.88
C ILE A 83 -2.18 12.74 -11.07
N HIS A 84 -2.72 12.72 -12.30
CA HIS A 84 -1.98 13.18 -13.48
C HIS A 84 -1.85 14.70 -13.56
N LYS A 85 -2.74 15.45 -12.89
CA LYS A 85 -2.70 16.91 -12.81
C LYS A 85 -1.94 17.38 -11.58
N ASP A 86 -1.95 16.58 -10.52
CA ASP A 86 -1.30 16.90 -9.26
C ASP A 86 0.22 16.64 -9.31
N GLN A 87 1.00 17.68 -9.06
CA GLN A 87 2.47 17.63 -9.08
C GLN A 87 3.08 16.93 -7.86
N HIS A 88 2.30 16.65 -6.81
CA HIS A 88 2.76 15.91 -5.64
C HIS A 88 2.85 14.41 -5.91
N TRP A 89 2.04 13.88 -6.84
CA TRP A 89 2.13 12.48 -7.25
C TRP A 89 3.23 12.30 -8.29
N THR A 90 4.08 11.30 -8.07
CA THR A 90 5.15 10.95 -8.99
C THR A 90 5.02 9.52 -9.44
N ALA A 91 4.95 9.31 -10.74
CA ALA A 91 5.01 7.98 -11.33
C ALA A 91 6.37 7.34 -11.02
N LEU A 92 6.35 6.16 -10.40
CA LEU A 92 7.53 5.34 -10.16
C LEU A 92 7.87 4.53 -11.41
N GLY A 93 6.86 3.92 -12.01
CA GLY A 93 7.00 3.07 -13.20
C GLY A 93 5.90 2.02 -13.30
N GLN A 94 6.05 1.07 -14.22
CA GLN A 94 5.11 -0.03 -14.42
C GLN A 94 5.34 -1.18 -13.45
N ALA A 95 4.27 -1.92 -13.12
CA ALA A 95 4.31 -3.02 -12.16
C ALA A 95 4.96 -4.30 -12.71
N ASP A 96 5.31 -4.34 -13.99
CA ASP A 96 6.08 -5.42 -14.61
C ASP A 96 7.60 -5.25 -14.42
N ASP A 97 8.05 -4.24 -13.66
CA ASP A 97 9.43 -4.12 -13.19
C ASP A 97 9.53 -4.43 -11.69
N GLN A 98 10.34 -5.43 -11.34
CA GLN A 98 10.59 -5.81 -9.95
C GLN A 98 11.23 -4.69 -9.13
N LYS A 99 12.05 -3.83 -9.75
CA LYS A 99 12.64 -2.68 -9.06
C LYS A 99 11.58 -1.68 -8.64
N ILE A 100 10.59 -1.43 -9.50
CA ILE A 100 9.47 -0.53 -9.22
C ILE A 100 8.59 -1.10 -8.10
N LEU A 101 8.28 -2.41 -8.14
CA LEU A 101 7.52 -3.08 -7.07
C LEU A 101 8.24 -3.00 -5.71
N THR A 102 9.57 -3.14 -5.72
CA THR A 102 10.41 -3.04 -4.51
C THR A 102 10.43 -1.61 -3.98
N GLN A 103 10.66 -0.63 -4.85
CA GLN A 103 10.65 0.79 -4.50
C GLN A 103 9.29 1.21 -3.91
N ALA A 104 8.19 0.80 -4.53
CA ALA A 104 6.84 1.07 -4.04
C ALA A 104 6.62 0.50 -2.62
N GLN A 105 7.09 -0.72 -2.35
CA GLN A 105 7.00 -1.35 -1.04
C GLN A 105 7.84 -0.61 0.01
N GLU A 106 9.08 -0.24 -0.33
CA GLU A 106 9.99 0.48 0.56
C GLU A 106 9.41 1.85 0.92
N MET A 107 8.88 2.59 -0.06
CA MET A 107 8.23 3.89 0.16
C MET A 107 6.99 3.77 1.05
N ALA A 108 6.12 2.79 0.79
CA ALA A 108 4.95 2.53 1.64
C ALA A 108 5.36 2.17 3.08
N THR A 109 6.40 1.34 3.23
CA THR A 109 6.94 0.96 4.55
C THR A 109 7.61 2.13 5.26
N GLY A 110 8.20 3.07 4.51
CA GLY A 110 8.69 4.35 5.00
C GLY A 110 7.60 5.36 5.36
N GLY A 111 6.32 5.01 5.20
CA GLY A 111 5.17 5.84 5.57
C GLY A 111 4.65 6.74 4.45
N LEU A 112 5.19 6.65 3.24
CA LEU A 112 4.70 7.43 2.10
C LEU A 112 3.42 6.80 1.52
N PRO A 113 2.41 7.61 1.13
CA PRO A 113 1.27 7.13 0.36
C PRO A 113 1.72 6.64 -1.02
N VAL A 114 1.40 5.39 -1.34
CA VAL A 114 1.71 4.77 -2.63
C VAL A 114 0.47 4.07 -3.16
N ILE A 115 0.17 4.27 -4.44
CA ILE A 115 -0.98 3.67 -5.12
C ILE A 115 -0.54 2.97 -6.41
N ALA A 116 -1.31 1.96 -6.79
CA ALA A 116 -1.22 1.30 -8.08
C ALA A 116 -2.47 1.65 -8.89
N VAL A 117 -2.27 2.08 -10.13
CA VAL A 117 -3.35 2.58 -10.99
C VAL A 117 -3.32 1.86 -12.31
N GLN A 118 -4.46 1.27 -12.68
CA GLN A 118 -4.74 0.80 -14.03
C GLN A 118 -5.78 1.73 -14.64
N THR A 119 -5.39 2.54 -15.62
CA THR A 119 -6.31 3.42 -16.34
C THR A 119 -7.06 2.66 -17.42
N SER A 120 -8.38 2.77 -17.42
CA SER A 120 -9.25 2.51 -18.58
C SER A 120 -10.24 3.68 -18.70
N SER A 121 -10.81 3.89 -19.88
CA SER A 121 -11.71 5.04 -20.15
C SER A 121 -12.91 5.09 -19.20
N ASP A 122 -13.42 3.94 -18.77
CA ASP A 122 -14.71 3.84 -18.08
C ASP A 122 -14.68 2.99 -16.80
N SER A 123 -13.55 2.36 -16.48
CA SER A 123 -13.50 1.30 -15.45
C SER A 123 -12.14 1.18 -14.74
N GLY A 124 -11.42 2.30 -14.61
CA GLY A 124 -10.11 2.33 -13.98
C GLY A 124 -10.09 1.60 -12.62
N SER A 125 -8.92 1.16 -12.19
CA SER A 125 -8.76 0.48 -10.91
C SER A 125 -7.62 1.11 -10.12
N VAL A 126 -7.85 1.33 -8.83
CA VAL A 126 -6.88 1.91 -7.91
C VAL A 126 -6.75 1.00 -6.70
N ALA A 127 -5.51 0.63 -6.38
CA ALA A 127 -5.14 -0.07 -5.15
C ALA A 127 -4.19 0.80 -4.34
N ILE A 128 -4.25 0.68 -3.01
CA ILE A 128 -3.34 1.36 -2.10
C ILE A 128 -2.30 0.34 -1.65
N ILE A 129 -1.03 0.68 -1.78
CA ILE A 129 0.08 -0.16 -1.34
C ILE A 129 0.23 -0.04 0.18
N MET A 130 0.30 -1.19 0.85
CA MET A 130 0.42 -1.28 2.31
C MET A 130 1.87 -1.53 2.73
N PRO A 131 2.29 -1.05 3.91
CA PRO A 131 3.55 -1.46 4.53
C PRO A 131 3.63 -2.97 4.72
N GLY A 132 4.83 -3.52 4.54
CA GLY A 132 5.12 -4.92 4.82
C GLY A 132 6.04 -5.56 3.79
N ALA A 133 6.32 -6.85 3.98
CA ALA A 133 7.18 -7.61 3.10
C ALA A 133 6.51 -7.86 1.73
N LEU A 134 7.33 -7.94 0.68
CA LEU A 134 6.88 -8.39 -0.63
C LEU A 134 6.36 -9.84 -0.56
N PHE A 135 5.30 -10.10 -1.30
CA PHE A 135 4.61 -11.39 -1.42
C PHE A 135 4.91 -12.03 -2.79
N PRO A 136 5.26 -13.32 -2.87
CA PRO A 136 5.47 -13.99 -4.16
C PRO A 136 4.15 -14.15 -4.93
N SER A 137 4.13 -13.73 -6.19
CA SER A 137 3.00 -13.91 -7.10
C SER A 137 3.37 -14.87 -8.23
N GLY A 138 2.69 -16.01 -8.28
CA GLY A 138 2.84 -16.96 -9.40
C GLY A 138 2.25 -16.45 -10.71
N SER A 139 1.19 -15.63 -10.67
CA SER A 139 0.57 -15.08 -11.89
C SER A 139 1.40 -14.00 -12.56
N TRP A 140 2.23 -13.29 -11.78
CA TRP A 140 3.10 -12.22 -12.29
C TRP A 140 4.57 -12.64 -12.39
N ASP A 141 4.92 -13.84 -11.93
CA ASP A 141 6.29 -14.37 -11.80
C ASP A 141 7.25 -13.42 -11.05
N ARG A 142 6.72 -12.73 -10.04
CA ARG A 142 7.40 -11.61 -9.34
C ARG A 142 7.01 -11.53 -7.88
N LYS A 143 7.79 -10.79 -7.11
CA LYS A 143 7.44 -10.42 -5.73
C LYS A 143 6.72 -9.07 -5.75
N VAL A 144 5.48 -9.06 -5.28
CA VAL A 144 4.59 -7.89 -5.32
C VAL A 144 4.36 -7.33 -3.91
N PRO A 145 4.12 -6.02 -3.77
CA PRO A 145 3.79 -5.46 -2.47
C PRO A 145 2.42 -5.94 -1.96
N LEU A 146 2.23 -5.82 -0.64
CA LEU A 146 0.91 -5.92 -0.04
C LEU A 146 0.06 -4.73 -0.48
N ALA A 147 -1.23 -4.97 -0.70
CA ALA A 147 -2.16 -3.95 -1.14
C ALA A 147 -3.54 -4.15 -0.50
N VAL A 148 -4.31 -3.06 -0.52
CA VAL A 148 -5.74 -3.06 -0.25
C VAL A 148 -6.46 -2.39 -1.42
N GLY A 149 -7.58 -2.95 -1.83
CA GLY A 149 -8.33 -2.42 -2.97
C GLY A 149 -9.58 -3.24 -3.26
N VAL A 150 -10.44 -2.67 -4.10
CA VAL A 150 -11.69 -3.28 -4.51
C VAL A 150 -11.68 -3.56 -6.00
N ARG A 151 -12.38 -4.63 -6.40
CA ARG A 151 -12.63 -4.96 -7.79
C ARG A 151 -14.11 -4.82 -8.08
N LEU A 152 -14.49 -3.84 -8.89
CA LEU A 152 -15.90 -3.60 -9.20
C LEU A 152 -16.45 -4.65 -10.17
N ASP A 153 -15.59 -5.17 -11.05
CA ASP A 153 -15.91 -6.22 -12.01
C ASP A 153 -16.03 -7.61 -11.37
N LYS A 154 -15.34 -7.81 -10.24
CA LYS A 154 -15.25 -9.09 -9.53
C LYS A 154 -15.15 -8.86 -8.01
N PRO A 155 -16.26 -8.45 -7.36
CA PRO A 155 -16.22 -7.95 -5.98
C PRO A 155 -15.62 -8.92 -4.97
N GLU A 156 -15.83 -10.23 -5.14
CA GLU A 156 -15.28 -11.28 -4.29
C GLU A 156 -13.75 -11.35 -4.33
N SER A 157 -13.12 -10.75 -5.35
CA SER A 157 -11.67 -10.64 -5.49
C SER A 157 -11.10 -9.31 -4.95
N SER A 158 -11.92 -8.50 -4.27
CA SER A 158 -11.43 -7.37 -3.47
C SER A 158 -10.59 -7.88 -2.32
N VAL A 159 -9.53 -7.16 -1.91
CA VAL A 159 -8.57 -7.66 -0.93
C VAL A 159 -8.19 -6.63 0.12
N TYR A 160 -7.91 -7.13 1.33
CA TYR A 160 -7.19 -6.43 2.39
C TYR A 160 -5.90 -7.20 2.67
N ARG A 161 -4.76 -6.52 2.59
CA ARG A 161 -3.43 -7.07 2.92
C ARG A 161 -3.09 -8.36 2.14
N SER A 162 -3.35 -8.34 0.83
CA SER A 162 -2.94 -9.41 -0.10
C SER A 162 -1.95 -8.87 -1.13
N GLY A 163 -1.30 -9.74 -1.89
CA GLY A 163 -0.42 -9.32 -2.98
C GLY A 163 -1.16 -8.47 -4.02
N LEU A 164 -0.50 -7.43 -4.54
CA LEU A 164 -1.06 -6.52 -5.55
C LEU A 164 -1.67 -7.25 -6.77
N SER A 165 -1.09 -8.38 -7.15
CA SER A 165 -1.51 -9.20 -8.29
C SER A 165 -2.92 -9.81 -8.17
N TYR A 166 -3.56 -9.76 -7.01
CA TYR A 166 -4.96 -10.18 -6.87
C TYR A 166 -5.94 -9.15 -7.46
N LEU A 167 -5.52 -7.89 -7.50
CA LEU A 167 -6.34 -6.77 -7.95
C LEU A 167 -6.22 -6.50 -9.45
N PHE A 168 -5.12 -6.93 -10.08
CA PHE A 168 -4.80 -6.59 -11.46
C PHE A 168 -4.31 -7.83 -12.23
N HIS A 169 -4.79 -7.99 -13.46
CA HIS A 169 -4.39 -9.12 -14.31
C HIS A 169 -3.05 -8.89 -14.99
N GLU A 170 -2.86 -7.71 -15.59
CA GLU A 170 -1.71 -7.40 -16.45
C GLU A 170 -0.80 -6.36 -15.78
N PRO A 171 0.38 -6.76 -15.26
CA PRO A 171 1.25 -5.82 -14.54
C PRO A 171 1.76 -4.66 -15.42
N ALA A 172 1.94 -4.89 -16.72
CA ALA A 172 2.37 -3.86 -17.68
C ALA A 172 1.34 -2.72 -17.89
N LYS A 173 0.09 -2.92 -17.44
CA LYS A 173 -0.97 -1.90 -17.49
C LYS A 173 -1.16 -1.17 -16.16
N VAL A 174 -0.34 -1.49 -15.15
CA VAL A 174 -0.45 -0.94 -13.80
C VAL A 174 0.75 -0.04 -13.55
N THR A 175 0.50 1.26 -13.40
CA THR A 175 1.53 2.23 -13.03
C THR A 175 1.47 2.51 -11.54
N LEU A 176 2.64 2.49 -10.89
CA LEU A 176 2.79 2.82 -9.47
C LEU A 176 3.07 4.31 -9.32
N TYR A 177 2.42 4.96 -8.36
CA TYR A 177 2.62 6.35 -8.01
C TYR A 177 2.91 6.48 -6.51
N ALA A 178 3.79 7.41 -6.15
CA ALA A 178 4.03 7.80 -4.77
C ALA A 178 3.75 9.29 -4.59
N TYR A 179 3.23 9.65 -3.42
CA TYR A 179 3.04 11.04 -3.00
C TYR A 179 4.34 11.58 -2.37
N LYS A 180 4.72 12.80 -2.73
CA LYS A 180 5.93 13.50 -2.26
C LYS A 180 5.70 14.35 -1.01
#